data_AF-A0A7J4QS17-F1
#
_entry.id   AF-A0A7J4QS17-F1
#
_cell.length_a   1.000
_cell.length_b   1.000
_cell.length_c   1.000
_cell.angle_alpha   90.00
_cell.angle_beta   90.00
_cell.angle_gamma   90.00
#
_symmetry.space_group_name_H-M   'P 1'
#
loop_
_entity.id
_entity.type
_entity.pdbx_description
1 polymer ?
#
loop_
_entity_poly.entity_id
_entity_poly.type
_entity_poly.pdbx_seq_one_letter_code
_entity_poly.pdbx_strand_id
1 'polypeptide(L)' 'MARVRADPVTTALAHPTRRAVYLALSHVEEMSTVQIETQLEVDRYNLYHHMKKLASLGLVENHRDQGRARWWRIAAKI' A
#
# COMPACT_ATOMS: atom_id res chain seq x y z
N MET A 1 -25.92 -4.89 -21.64
CA MET A 1 -24.74 -4.04 -21.40
C MET A 1 -23.76 -4.79 -20.49
N ALA A 2 -22.64 -5.27 -21.02
CA ALA A 2 -21.62 -5.92 -20.20
C ALA A 2 -20.94 -4.85 -19.32
N ARG A 3 -20.97 -5.01 -18.00
CA ARG A 3 -20.16 -4.18 -17.09
C ARG A 3 -18.70 -4.51 -17.37
N VAL A 4 -18.00 -3.60 -18.04
CA VAL A 4 -16.53 -3.65 -18.14
C VAL A 4 -16.02 -3.58 -16.70
N ARG A 5 -15.55 -4.70 -16.16
CA ARG A 5 -14.89 -4.71 -14.86
C ARG A 5 -13.52 -4.08 -15.07
N ALA A 6 -13.33 -2.88 -14.51
CA ALA A 6 -12.02 -2.27 -14.46
C ALA A 6 -11.05 -3.22 -13.75
N ASP A 7 -9.82 -3.28 -14.25
CA ASP A 7 -8.75 -4.07 -13.65
C ASP A 7 -8.62 -3.74 -12.13
N PRO A 8 -8.54 -4.75 -11.25
CA PRO A 8 -8.51 -4.55 -9.80
C PRO A 8 -7.33 -3.71 -9.31
N VAL A 9 -6.17 -3.80 -9.98
CA VAL A 9 -4.99 -2.99 -9.66
C VAL A 9 -5.25 -1.53 -10.02
N THR A 10 -5.73 -1.27 -11.24
CA THR A 10 -6.12 0.05 -11.72
C THR A 10 -7.13 0.71 -10.78
N THR A 11 -8.14 -0.05 -10.36
CA THR A 11 -9.15 0.44 -9.40
C THR A 11 -8.57 0.72 -8.01
N ALA A 12 -7.63 -0.10 -7.55
CA ALA A 12 -6.97 0.12 -6.27
C ALA A 12 -6.09 1.37 -6.29
N LEU A 13 -5.28 1.55 -7.33
CA LEU A 13 -4.36 2.68 -7.49
C LEU A 13 -5.07 3.99 -7.90
N ALA A 14 -6.35 3.96 -8.29
CA ALA A 14 -7.14 5.16 -8.47
C ALA A 14 -7.40 5.93 -7.16
N HIS A 15 -7.30 5.27 -5.99
CA HIS A 15 -7.49 5.94 -4.71
C HIS A 15 -6.20 6.66 -4.27
N PRO A 16 -6.28 7.95 -3.89
CA PRO A 16 -5.11 8.80 -3.68
C PRO A 16 -4.15 8.24 -2.63
N THR A 17 -4.65 7.83 -1.45
CA THR A 17 -3.80 7.28 -0.39
C THR A 17 -3.12 5.97 -0.80
N ARG A 18 -3.84 5.05 -1.48
CA ARG A 18 -3.24 3.79 -1.94
C ARG A 18 -2.16 4.02 -2.98
N ARG A 19 -2.38 4.96 -3.90
CA ARG A 19 -1.37 5.38 -4.86
C ARG A 19 -0.16 5.99 -4.18
N ALA A 20 -0.37 6.90 -3.24
CA ALA A 20 0.70 7.57 -2.50
C ALA A 20 1.56 6.57 -1.73
N VAL A 21 0.96 5.57 -1.07
CA VAL A 21 1.70 4.50 -0.39
C VAL A 21 2.53 3.67 -1.38
N TYR A 22 1.92 3.21 -2.47
CA TYR A 22 2.63 2.43 -3.48
C TYR A 22 3.83 3.21 -4.05
N LEU A 23 3.65 4.50 -4.35
CA LEU A 23 4.74 5.36 -4.82
C LEU A 23 5.82 5.54 -3.76
N ALA A 24 5.47 5.83 -2.50
CA ALA A 24 6.44 5.97 -1.42
C ALA A 24 7.31 4.72 -1.26
N LEU A 25 6.69 3.53 -1.28
CA LEU A 25 7.40 2.26 -1.20
C LEU A 25 8.19 1.90 -2.48
N SER A 26 7.85 2.47 -3.64
CA SER A 26 8.55 2.18 -4.91
C SER A 26 9.96 2.76 -5.01
N HIS A 27 10.27 3.75 -4.16
CA HIS A 27 11.55 4.47 -4.15
C HIS A 27 12.50 4.06 -3.03
N VAL A 28 12.10 3.10 -2.19
CA VAL A 28 12.84 2.65 -1.01
C VAL A 28 12.79 1.12 -0.93
N GLU A 29 13.70 0.53 -0.17
CA GLU A 29 13.70 -0.92 0.03
C GLU A 29 12.52 -1.36 0.91
N GLU A 30 12.28 -0.64 2.01
CA GLU A 30 11.17 -0.87 2.93
C GLU A 30 10.84 0.39 3.75
N MET A 31 9.62 0.46 4.28
CA MET A 31 9.21 1.43 5.29
C MET A 31 8.27 0.81 6.33
N SER A 32 8.42 1.21 7.59
CA SER A 32 7.45 0.85 8.63
C SER A 32 6.12 1.58 8.47
N THR A 33 5.03 1.00 9.01
CA THR A 33 3.71 1.65 9.03
C THR A 33 3.78 3.07 9.63
N VAL A 34 4.60 3.29 10.67
CA VAL A 34 4.74 4.62 11.31
C VAL A 34 5.45 5.60 10.39
N GLN A 35 6.48 5.18 9.66
CA GLN A 35 7.15 6.04 8.68
C GLN A 35 6.21 6.44 7.54
N ILE A 36 5.38 5.50 7.05
CA ILE A 36 4.40 5.80 6.00
C ILE A 36 3.32 6.75 6.52
N GLU A 37 2.84 6.54 7.75
CA GLU A 37 1.89 7.42 8.44
C GLU A 37 2.42 8.87 8.51
N THR A 38 3.67 9.03 8.97
CA THR A 38 4.33 10.35 9.06
C THR A 38 4.57 10.97 7.69
N GLN A 39 5.05 10.21 6.71
CA GLN A 39 5.38 10.75 5.38
C GLN A 39 4.14 11.18 4.59
N LEU A 40 3.02 10.48 4.76
CA LEU A 40 1.79 10.75 4.01
C LEU A 40 0.75 11.55 4.79
N GLU A 41 1.05 11.89 6.05
CA GLU A 41 0.16 12.64 6.95
C GLU A 41 -1.27 12.04 7.02
N VAL A 42 -1.35 10.71 7.11
CA VAL A 42 -2.61 9.96 7.14
C VAL A 42 -2.76 9.20 8.45
N ASP A 43 -4.00 9.00 8.91
CA ASP A 43 -4.26 8.19 10.11
C ASP A 43 -3.87 6.71 9.94
N ARG A 44 -3.37 6.10 11.02
CA ARG A 44 -2.90 4.71 11.07
C ARG A 44 -3.98 3.67 10.77
N TYR A 45 -5.22 3.90 11.20
CA TYR A 45 -6.33 2.97 10.95
C TYR A 45 -6.67 2.91 9.45
N ASN A 46 -6.73 4.09 8.81
CA ASN A 46 -6.90 4.20 7.36
C ASN A 46 -5.74 3.53 6.62
N LEU A 47 -4.51 3.72 7.10
CA LEU A 47 -3.34 3.10 6.49
C LEU A 47 -3.44 1.58 6.50
N TYR A 48 -3.80 0.94 7.61
CA TYR A 48 -3.97 -0.52 7.65
C TYR A 48 -5.02 -1.03 6.65
N HIS A 49 -6.15 -0.34 6.52
CA HIS A 49 -7.17 -0.68 5.53
C HIS A 49 -6.60 -0.64 4.10
N HIS A 50 -5.84 0.41 3.78
CA HIS A 50 -5.19 0.56 2.48
C HIS A 50 -4.09 -0.48 2.22
N MET A 51 -3.21 -0.73 3.19
CA MET A 51 -2.14 -1.72 3.09
C MET A 51 -2.70 -3.12 2.85
N LYS A 52 -3.74 -3.51 3.59
CA LYS A 52 -4.39 -4.81 3.40
C LYS A 52 -4.94 -4.96 1.98
N LYS A 53 -5.53 -3.90 1.41
CA LYS A 53 -6.04 -3.94 0.03
C LYS A 53 -4.91 -4.05 -0.98
N LEU A 54 -3.85 -3.27 -0.85
CA LEU A 54 -2.68 -3.34 -1.74
C LEU A 54 -1.99 -4.71 -1.67
N ALA A 55 -1.84 -5.26 -0.47
CA ALA A 55 -1.24 -6.58 -0.27
C ALA A 55 -2.09 -7.72 -0.84
N SER A 56 -3.42 -7.62 -0.74
CA SER A 56 -4.32 -8.60 -1.38
C SER A 56 -4.21 -8.65 -2.91
N LEU A 57 -3.59 -7.63 -3.52
CA LEU A 57 -3.35 -7.53 -4.96
C LEU A 57 -1.88 -7.79 -5.32
N GLY A 58 -1.03 -8.17 -4.37
CA GLY A 58 0.39 -8.40 -4.59
C GLY A 58 1.20 -7.14 -4.94
N LEU A 59 0.69 -5.95 -4.61
CA LEU A 59 1.38 -4.69 -4.92
C LEU A 59 2.45 -4.36 -3.87
N VAL A 60 2.13 -4.63 -2.62
CA VAL A 60 3.01 -4.45 -1.47
C VAL A 60 2.92 -5.69 -0.60
N GLU A 61 3.91 -5.92 0.25
CA GLU A 61 3.86 -6.98 1.24
C GLU A 61 4.40 -6.49 2.58
N ASN A 62 3.92 -7.12 3.66
CA ASN A 62 4.56 -6.98 4.95
C ASN A 62 5.80 -7.90 4.95
N HIS A 63 6.97 -7.31 4.79
CA HIS A 63 8.24 -8.04 4.69
C HIS A 63 8.69 -8.59 6.05
N ARG A 64 8.53 -7.79 7.12
CA ARG A 64 8.93 -8.17 8.48
C ARG A 64 8.16 -7.40 9.54
N ASP A 65 8.09 -7.96 10.73
CA ASP A 65 7.59 -7.27 11.92
C ASP A 65 8.77 -6.95 12.86
N GLN A 66 8.85 -5.72 13.35
CA GLN A 66 9.82 -5.30 14.36
C GLN A 66 9.09 -4.70 15.57
N GLY A 67 9.02 -5.47 16.64
CA GLY A 67 8.17 -5.15 17.78
C GLY A 67 6.71 -5.11 17.35
N ARG A 68 6.05 -3.95 17.48
CA ARG A 68 4.65 -3.75 17.04
C ARG A 68 4.52 -3.12 15.65
N ALA A 69 5.63 -2.75 15.03
CA ALA A 69 5.62 -2.10 13.72
C ALA A 69 5.77 -3.14 12.60
N ARG A 70 4.88 -3.05 11.60
CA ARG A 70 4.99 -3.79 10.34
C ARG A 70 5.86 -3.02 9.37
N TRP A 71 6.73 -3.72 8.64
CA TRP A 71 7.61 -3.15 7.63
C TRP A 71 7.19 -3.63 6.25
N TRP A 72 6.94 -2.67 5.38
CA TRP A 72 6.34 -2.90 4.09
C TRP A 72 7.33 -2.62 2.98
N ARG A 73 7.20 -3.36 1.88
CA ARG A 73 7.93 -3.12 0.63
C ARG A 73 7.06 -3.41 -0.58
N ILE A 74 7.54 -3.04 -1.77
CA ILE A 74 6.91 -3.44 -3.03
C ILE A 74 7.08 -4.95 -3.23
N ALA A 75 5.97 -5.64 -3.50
CA ALA A 75 5.97 -7.06 -3.83
C ALA A 75 6.10 -7.29 -5.35
N ALA A 76 5.46 -6.43 -6.15
CA ALA A 76 5.59 -6.42 -7.60
C ALA A 76 5.63 -4.98 -8.12
N LYS A 77 6.61 -4.67 -8.97
CA LYS A 77 6.64 -3.42 -9.73
C LYS A 77 5.77 -3.60 -10.97
N ILE A 78 4.84 -2.66 -11.16
CA ILE A 78 3.94 -2.55 -12.31
C ILE A 78 4.18 -1.21 -12.99
#